data_AF-A0A0V0WF25-F1
#
_entry.id   AF-A0A0V0WF25-F1
#
_cell.length_a   1.000
_cell.length_b   1.000
_cell.length_c   1.000
_cell.angle_alpha   90.00
_cell.angle_beta   90.00
_cell.angle_gamma   90.00
#
_symmetry.space_group_name_H-M   'P 1'
#
loop_
_entity.id
_entity.type
_entity.pdbx_description
1 polymer ?
#
loop_
_entity_poly.entity_id
_entity_poly.type
_entity_poly.pdbx_seq_one_letter_code
_entity_poly.pdbx_strand_id
1 'polypeptide(L)'
;LKKMSSEGDHPAKTVMNRITENLRAYKFGPSTSIDASIDEDDLPMTYGFEALVSDDKGNIVNELMKKSVIGDNFEQLHAVPTKMSRRAKKLLKKKEQQGTKGAGWFHMPATEMTADRKRDLQLIQMRSIIDSKAFYRRNFQKALPKYYEIGRVVDNPIDFYSSRIPKKQRKATIADELLADNELNNVCKMKYKEVMSR
;
A
#
# COMPACT_ATOMS: atom_id res chain seq x y z
N LEU A 1 -30.39 81.53 3.78
CA LEU A 1 -30.35 80.63 2.59
C LEU A 1 -29.05 79.83 2.61
N LYS A 2 -29.06 78.61 3.16
CA LYS A 2 -27.89 77.71 3.11
C LYS A 2 -28.36 76.29 2.86
N LYS A 3 -27.99 75.75 1.69
CA LYS A 3 -28.13 74.35 1.27
C LYS A 3 -27.26 73.44 2.15
N MET A 4 -27.76 72.27 2.52
CA MET A 4 -26.98 71.07 2.94
C MET A 4 -27.83 69.84 2.58
N SER A 5 -27.65 69.25 1.38
CA SER A 5 -26.76 68.15 1.00
C SER A 5 -27.22 66.75 1.48
N SER A 6 -27.92 66.06 0.58
CA SER A 6 -27.92 64.62 0.29
C SER A 6 -27.63 63.63 1.43
N GLU A 7 -28.69 63.02 1.96
CA GLU A 7 -28.63 61.68 2.55
C GLU A 7 -28.80 60.64 1.43
N GLY A 8 -27.73 59.89 1.16
CA GLY A 8 -27.74 58.76 0.22
C GLY A 8 -26.51 57.88 0.45
N ASP A 9 -26.75 56.58 0.52
CA ASP A 9 -25.78 55.47 0.45
C ASP A 9 -25.08 55.03 1.75
N HIS A 10 -25.78 54.20 2.53
CA HIS A 10 -25.19 53.37 3.60
C HIS A 10 -25.39 51.83 3.55
N PRO A 11 -25.98 51.17 2.52
CA PRO A 11 -26.10 49.71 2.53
C PRO A 11 -24.87 48.96 1.99
N ALA A 12 -24.15 49.49 1.00
CA ALA A 12 -23.08 48.76 0.29
C ALA A 12 -21.79 48.60 1.12
N LYS A 13 -21.39 49.61 1.90
CA LYS A 13 -20.20 49.55 2.77
C LYS A 13 -20.37 48.52 3.89
N THR A 14 -21.58 48.39 4.41
CA THR A 14 -21.94 47.43 5.46
C THR A 14 -21.90 45.98 4.96
N VAL A 15 -22.33 45.74 3.72
CA VAL A 15 -22.27 44.40 3.09
C VAL A 15 -20.82 44.00 2.79
N MET A 16 -20.01 44.92 2.25
CA MET A 16 -18.60 44.67 1.96
C MET A 16 -17.80 44.37 3.23
N ASN A 17 -18.06 45.09 4.32
CA ASN A 17 -17.39 44.85 5.61
C ASN A 17 -17.72 43.45 6.17
N ARG A 18 -18.98 43.00 6.07
CA ARG A 18 -19.39 41.64 6.48
C ARG A 18 -18.71 40.52 5.67
N ILE A 19 -18.49 40.75 4.38
CA ILE A 19 -17.77 39.79 3.52
C ILE A 19 -16.29 39.71 3.95
N THR A 20 -15.66 40.84 4.23
CA THR A 20 -14.25 40.87 4.66
C THR A 20 -14.01 40.27 6.05
N GLU A 21 -14.97 40.39 6.96
CA GLU A 21 -14.89 39.80 8.30
C GLU A 21 -15.05 38.27 8.27
N ASN A 22 -15.97 37.75 7.46
CA ASN A 22 -16.17 36.30 7.30
C ASN A 22 -14.96 35.59 6.66
N LEU A 23 -14.22 36.27 5.78
CA LEU A 23 -12.99 35.73 5.20
C LEU A 23 -11.82 35.71 6.19
N ARG A 24 -11.74 36.66 7.13
CA ARG A 24 -10.72 36.65 8.21
C ARG A 24 -10.99 35.60 9.29
N ALA A 25 -12.25 35.24 9.53
CA ALA A 25 -12.62 34.26 10.55
C ALA A 25 -12.36 32.81 10.12
N TYR A 26 -12.19 32.54 8.82
CA TYR A 26 -11.79 31.23 8.31
C TYR A 26 -10.27 31.03 8.47
N LYS A 27 -9.86 30.65 9.69
CA LYS A 27 -8.54 30.08 9.92
C LYS A 27 -8.51 28.69 9.28
N PHE A 28 -7.77 28.53 8.18
CA PHE A 28 -7.34 27.21 7.70
C PHE A 28 -6.66 26.49 8.87
N GLY A 29 -7.28 25.42 9.37
CA GLY A 29 -6.68 24.55 10.38
C GLY A 29 -5.44 23.84 9.82
N PRO A 30 -4.59 23.26 10.69
CA PRO A 30 -3.41 22.53 10.24
C PRO A 30 -3.85 21.40 9.32
N SER A 31 -3.30 21.38 8.11
CA SER A 31 -3.54 20.34 7.12
C SER A 31 -3.28 18.98 7.75
N THR A 32 -4.30 18.13 7.81
CA THR A 32 -4.09 16.70 8.01
C THR A 32 -3.17 16.22 6.89
N SER A 33 -2.02 15.67 7.26
CA SER A 33 -1.10 15.02 6.33
C SER A 33 -1.79 13.78 5.77
N ILE A 34 -2.54 13.98 4.69
CA ILE A 34 -2.85 12.91 3.76
C ILE A 34 -1.52 12.60 3.11
N ASP A 35 -0.89 11.52 3.55
CA ASP A 35 0.24 10.89 2.86
C ASP A 35 -0.31 10.18 1.61
N ALA A 36 -0.90 10.98 0.73
CA ALA A 36 -1.04 10.65 -0.66
C ALA A 36 0.32 11.02 -1.23
N SER A 37 1.05 10.03 -1.74
CA SER A 37 2.06 10.26 -2.77
C SER A 37 1.33 10.93 -3.94
N ILE A 38 1.16 12.23 -3.84
CA ILE A 38 0.79 13.13 -4.91
C ILE A 38 2.08 13.15 -5.72
N ASP A 39 2.04 12.52 -6.89
CA ASP A 39 3.07 12.77 -7.89
C ASP A 39 3.16 14.30 -8.01
N GLU A 40 4.35 14.87 -7.77
CA GLU A 40 4.62 16.33 -7.78
C GLU A 40 4.11 17.02 -9.08
N ASP A 41 3.80 16.23 -10.11
CA ASP A 41 3.24 16.63 -11.39
C ASP A 41 1.72 16.95 -11.39
N ASP A 42 0.97 16.58 -10.34
CA ASP A 42 -0.50 16.72 -10.25
C ASP A 42 -0.99 17.81 -9.26
N LEU A 43 -0.09 18.64 -8.72
CA LEU A 43 -0.46 19.83 -7.93
C LEU A 43 -1.32 20.79 -8.78
N PRO A 44 -2.49 21.25 -8.32
CA PRO A 44 -3.20 22.32 -9.00
C PRO A 44 -2.32 23.56 -8.95
N MET A 45 -1.85 24.00 -10.13
CA MET A 45 -1.08 25.22 -10.31
C MET A 45 -1.76 26.37 -9.56
N THR A 46 -1.26 26.72 -8.38
CA THR A 46 -1.36 28.10 -7.92
C THR A 46 -0.47 28.87 -8.88
N TYR A 47 -1.08 29.39 -9.95
CA TYR A 47 -0.49 30.46 -10.72
C TYR A 47 -0.37 31.64 -9.77
N GLY A 48 0.71 31.64 -8.97
CA GLY A 48 1.17 32.80 -8.25
C GLY A 48 1.39 33.85 -9.32
N PHE A 49 0.50 34.83 -9.35
CA PHE A 49 0.63 36.05 -10.13
C PHE A 49 2.00 36.74 -9.91
N GLU A 50 2.72 36.36 -8.87
CA GLU A 50 4.08 36.80 -8.51
C GLU A 50 5.19 36.35 -9.49
N ALA A 51 5.00 35.28 -10.28
CA ALA A 51 6.03 34.82 -11.23
C ALA A 51 6.14 35.65 -12.53
N LEU A 52 5.17 36.55 -12.78
CA LEU A 52 5.18 37.45 -13.94
C LEU A 52 5.98 38.74 -13.73
N VAL A 53 6.59 38.91 -12.54
CA VAL A 53 7.32 40.14 -12.15
C VAL A 53 8.84 40.02 -12.36
N SER A 54 9.35 38.85 -12.75
CA SER A 54 10.77 38.67 -13.08
C SER A 54 11.01 38.81 -14.58
N ASP A 55 11.85 39.77 -14.98
CA ASP A 55 12.13 40.15 -16.37
C ASP A 55 12.90 39.09 -17.21
N ASP A 56 13.26 37.96 -16.61
CA ASP A 56 14.06 36.90 -17.22
C ASP A 56 13.21 35.92 -18.05
N LYS A 57 12.70 36.40 -19.18
CA LYS A 57 11.89 35.63 -20.14
C LYS A 57 12.51 34.28 -20.54
N GLY A 58 13.85 34.19 -20.57
CA GLY A 58 14.57 32.97 -20.93
C GLY A 58 14.43 31.83 -19.91
N ASN A 59 14.38 32.16 -18.61
CA ASN A 59 14.24 31.16 -17.56
C ASN A 59 12.81 30.57 -17.56
N ILE A 60 11.82 31.43 -17.78
CA ILE A 60 10.40 31.06 -17.88
C ILE A 60 10.17 30.11 -19.06
N VAL A 61 10.75 30.39 -20.23
CA VAL A 61 10.63 29.53 -21.42
C VAL A 61 11.27 28.16 -21.17
N ASN A 62 12.47 28.11 -20.56
CA ASN A 62 13.13 26.85 -20.25
C ASN A 62 12.34 26.00 -19.24
N GLU A 63 11.71 26.63 -18.25
CA GLU A 63 10.85 25.96 -17.28
C GLU A 63 9.56 25.41 -17.91
N LEU A 64 8.97 26.14 -18.86
CA LEU A 64 7.83 25.69 -19.65
C LEU A 64 8.21 24.54 -20.59
N MET A 65 9.38 24.61 -21.24
CA MET A 65 9.87 23.58 -22.16
C MET A 65 10.16 22.26 -21.46
N LYS A 66 10.53 22.26 -20.17
CA LYS A 66 10.67 21.02 -19.36
C LYS A 66 9.39 20.18 -19.26
N LYS A 67 8.20 20.81 -19.36
CA LYS A 67 6.89 20.11 -19.34
C LYS A 67 6.40 19.71 -20.74
N SER A 68 7.12 20.12 -21.79
CA SER A 68 6.78 19.83 -23.18
C SER A 68 7.11 18.37 -23.54
N VAL A 69 6.41 17.86 -24.56
CA VAL A 69 6.68 16.54 -25.14
C VAL A 69 7.91 16.58 -26.07
N ILE A 70 8.31 17.78 -26.51
CA ILE A 70 9.41 18.03 -27.45
C ILE A 70 10.66 18.38 -26.64
N GLY A 71 11.46 17.37 -26.28
CA GLY A 71 12.77 17.54 -25.66
C GLY A 71 13.92 17.28 -26.64
N ASP A 72 15.16 17.50 -26.20
CA ASP A 72 16.37 17.44 -27.03
C ASP A 72 16.60 16.09 -27.74
N ASN A 73 16.00 15.01 -27.23
CA ASN A 73 16.08 13.65 -27.81
C ASN A 73 14.78 13.20 -28.49
N PHE A 74 13.83 14.11 -28.75
CA PHE A 74 12.53 13.77 -29.35
C PHE A 74 12.66 13.14 -30.75
N GLU A 75 13.64 13.58 -31.53
CA GLU A 75 13.87 13.11 -32.91
C GLU A 75 14.36 11.67 -33.00
N GLN A 76 14.97 11.15 -31.93
CA GLN A 76 15.47 9.77 -31.87
C GLN A 76 14.38 8.77 -31.45
N LEU A 77 13.22 9.24 -30.97
CA LEU A 77 12.13 8.38 -30.53
C LEU A 77 11.35 7.84 -31.75
N HIS A 78 11.27 6.52 -31.88
CA HIS A 78 10.47 5.84 -32.91
C HIS A 78 8.96 6.19 -32.85
N ALA A 79 8.45 6.57 -31.67
CA ALA A 79 7.07 7.00 -31.50
C ALA A 79 6.96 8.06 -30.40
N VAL A 80 5.99 8.98 -30.56
CA VAL A 80 5.71 10.01 -29.56
C VAL A 80 5.23 9.35 -28.26
N PRO A 81 5.85 9.63 -27.10
CA PRO A 81 5.41 9.09 -25.83
C PRO A 81 4.05 9.68 -25.43
N THR A 82 2.98 8.96 -25.76
CA THR A 82 1.61 9.34 -25.39
C THR A 82 1.34 9.06 -23.91
N LYS A 83 0.78 10.05 -23.20
CA LYS A 83 0.30 9.86 -21.83
C LYS A 83 -0.79 8.77 -21.79
N MET A 84 -0.66 7.84 -20.86
CA MET A 84 -1.65 6.75 -20.68
C MET A 84 -3.04 7.32 -20.39
N SER A 85 -4.08 6.74 -21.01
CA SER A 85 -5.46 7.14 -20.74
C SER A 85 -5.81 6.99 -19.26
N ARG A 86 -6.74 7.82 -18.75
CA ARG A 86 -7.22 7.73 -17.35
C ARG A 86 -7.66 6.31 -16.98
N ARG A 87 -8.28 5.60 -17.93
CA ARG A 87 -8.69 4.19 -17.76
C ARG A 87 -7.50 3.25 -17.66
N ALA A 88 -6.49 3.42 -18.52
CA ALA A 88 -5.27 2.63 -18.47
C ALA A 88 -4.53 2.82 -17.14
N LYS A 89 -4.36 4.08 -16.68
CA LYS A 89 -3.78 4.40 -15.36
C LYS A 89 -4.54 3.71 -14.22
N LYS A 90 -5.88 3.77 -14.23
CA LYS A 90 -6.72 3.11 -13.22
C LYS A 90 -6.57 1.59 -13.23
N LEU A 91 -6.38 0.97 -14.39
CA LEU A 91 -6.16 -0.47 -14.51
C LEU A 91 -4.77 -0.88 -14.00
N LEU A 92 -3.73 -0.12 -14.29
CA LEU A 92 -2.38 -0.36 -13.77
C LEU A 92 -2.36 -0.28 -12.24
N LYS A 93 -2.92 0.80 -11.67
CA LYS A 93 -3.05 0.95 -10.21
C LYS A 93 -3.81 -0.21 -9.56
N LYS A 94 -4.86 -0.71 -10.21
CA LYS A 94 -5.58 -1.90 -9.72
C LYS A 94 -4.71 -3.17 -9.76
N LYS A 95 -3.88 -3.35 -10.78
CA LYS A 95 -2.97 -4.50 -10.86
C LYS A 95 -1.90 -4.43 -9.76
N GLU A 96 -1.30 -3.26 -9.56
CA GLU A 96 -0.34 -3.02 -8.48
C GLU A 96 -0.96 -3.30 -7.10
N GLN A 97 -2.18 -2.79 -6.87
CA GLN A 97 -2.94 -3.06 -5.64
C GLN A 97 -3.37 -4.54 -5.50
N GLN A 98 -3.46 -5.29 -6.58
CA GLN A 98 -3.76 -6.73 -6.51
C GLN A 98 -2.51 -7.57 -6.26
N GLY A 99 -1.33 -7.05 -6.61
CA GLY A 99 -0.04 -7.67 -6.34
C GLY A 99 0.36 -7.58 -4.87
N THR A 100 -0.24 -6.66 -4.12
CA THR A 100 0.19 -6.33 -2.76
C THR A 100 -1.01 -6.09 -1.85
N LYS A 101 -0.92 -6.47 -0.57
CA LYS A 101 -2.01 -6.26 0.42
C LYS A 101 -2.23 -4.77 0.80
N GLY A 102 -1.36 -3.87 0.33
CA GLY A 102 -1.42 -2.42 0.51
C GLY A 102 -0.51 -1.89 1.62
N ALA A 103 -0.47 -0.56 1.77
CA ALA A 103 0.37 0.14 2.74
C ALA A 103 0.00 -0.17 4.21
N GLY A 104 -1.29 -0.36 4.50
CA GLY A 104 -1.76 -0.75 5.84
C GLY A 104 -1.28 -2.13 6.31
N TRP A 105 -0.63 -2.89 5.43
CA TRP A 105 0.02 -4.16 5.76
C TRP A 105 1.39 -4.28 5.07
N PHE A 106 2.22 -3.24 5.26
CA PHE A 106 3.64 -3.17 4.87
C PHE A 106 3.95 -3.67 3.47
N HIS A 107 3.04 -3.46 2.52
CA HIS A 107 3.21 -3.92 1.15
C HIS A 107 3.51 -5.43 1.02
N MET A 108 2.87 -6.28 1.82
CA MET A 108 3.02 -7.73 1.70
C MET A 108 2.64 -8.23 0.29
N PRO A 109 3.54 -8.95 -0.41
CA PRO A 109 3.35 -9.39 -1.79
C PRO A 109 2.41 -10.60 -1.90
N ALA A 110 1.80 -10.73 -3.08
CA ALA A 110 1.04 -11.91 -3.50
C ALA A 110 2.02 -12.98 -3.99
N THR A 111 2.46 -13.83 -3.07
CA THR A 111 3.39 -14.92 -3.36
C THR A 111 2.74 -15.99 -4.27
N GLU A 112 3.51 -16.49 -5.25
CA GLU A 112 3.06 -17.55 -6.16
C GLU A 112 2.77 -18.86 -5.43
N MET A 113 1.65 -19.50 -5.81
CA MET A 113 1.19 -20.77 -5.26
C MET A 113 1.90 -21.96 -5.90
N THR A 114 3.16 -22.19 -5.53
CA THR A 114 3.88 -23.43 -5.87
C THR A 114 3.27 -24.64 -5.16
N ALA A 115 3.49 -25.85 -5.67
CA ALA A 115 2.98 -27.09 -5.06
C ALA A 115 3.40 -27.25 -3.59
N ASP A 116 4.66 -26.94 -3.26
CA ASP A 116 5.20 -27.08 -1.91
C ASP A 116 4.53 -26.12 -0.92
N ARG A 117 4.44 -24.85 -1.29
CA ARG A 117 3.72 -23.84 -0.51
C ARG A 117 2.25 -24.20 -0.30
N LYS A 118 1.60 -24.76 -1.32
CA LYS A 118 0.21 -25.22 -1.19
C LYS A 118 0.08 -26.34 -0.16
N ARG A 119 1.00 -27.32 -0.17
CA ARG A 119 1.03 -28.41 0.82
C ARG A 119 1.20 -27.85 2.24
N ASP A 120 2.16 -26.94 2.43
CA ASP A 120 2.41 -26.34 3.75
C ASP A 120 1.22 -25.51 4.26
N LEU A 121 0.56 -24.74 3.39
CA LEU A 121 -0.63 -23.97 3.78
C LEU A 121 -1.82 -24.88 4.14
N GLN A 122 -2.00 -25.99 3.41
CA GLN A 122 -3.02 -27.00 3.74
C GLN A 122 -2.72 -27.67 5.09
N LEU A 123 -1.45 -27.98 5.34
CA LEU A 123 -0.98 -28.55 6.60
C LEU A 123 -1.28 -27.63 7.78
N ILE A 124 -1.02 -26.32 7.65
CA ILE A 124 -1.35 -25.32 8.68
C ILE A 124 -2.87 -25.26 8.94
N GLN A 125 -3.69 -25.41 7.90
CA GLN A 125 -5.14 -25.50 8.08
C GLN A 125 -5.52 -26.77 8.85
N MET A 126 -4.86 -27.89 8.57
CA MET A 126 -5.12 -29.19 9.21
C MET A 126 -4.41 -29.38 10.56
N ARG A 127 -3.79 -28.34 11.13
CA ARG A 127 -2.99 -28.44 12.37
C ARG A 127 -3.70 -29.11 13.56
N SER A 128 -5.03 -29.02 13.63
CA SER A 128 -5.83 -29.67 14.67
C SER A 128 -5.85 -31.19 14.61
N ILE A 129 -5.45 -31.78 13.49
CA ILE A 129 -5.41 -33.24 13.27
C ILE A 129 -3.98 -33.77 13.47
N ILE A 130 -2.98 -32.91 13.25
CA ILE A 130 -1.55 -33.28 13.30
C ILE A 130 -1.14 -33.61 14.73
N ASP A 131 -1.52 -32.76 15.69
CA ASP A 131 -1.24 -32.96 17.11
C ASP A 131 -2.53 -33.37 17.83
N SER A 132 -2.52 -34.56 18.44
CA SER A 132 -3.65 -35.09 19.21
C SER A 132 -3.80 -34.45 20.59
N LYS A 133 -2.75 -33.80 21.09
CA LYS A 133 -2.72 -33.19 22.43
C LYS A 133 -3.10 -31.71 22.40
N ALA A 134 -2.75 -31.01 21.32
CA ALA A 134 -3.04 -29.59 21.18
C ALA A 134 -4.39 -29.33 20.48
N PHE A 135 -5.33 -28.73 21.22
CA PHE A 135 -6.59 -28.26 20.65
C PHE A 135 -6.46 -26.82 20.15
N TYR A 136 -6.46 -26.65 18.83
CA TYR A 136 -6.44 -25.32 18.21
C TYR A 136 -7.84 -24.75 17.99
N ARG A 137 -7.94 -23.41 17.99
CA ARG A 137 -9.15 -22.73 17.52
C ARG A 137 -9.42 -23.06 16.05
N ARG A 138 -10.69 -23.31 15.74
CA ARG A 138 -11.18 -23.60 14.38
C ARG A 138 -10.78 -22.49 13.40
N ASN A 139 -10.38 -22.87 12.18
CA ASN A 139 -10.07 -21.91 11.13
C ASN A 139 -11.33 -21.14 10.70
N PHE A 140 -11.18 -19.83 10.49
CA PHE A 140 -12.27 -18.96 10.02
C PHE A 140 -12.53 -19.11 8.52
N GLN A 141 -11.46 -19.27 7.74
CA GLN A 141 -11.52 -19.36 6.28
C GLN A 141 -11.13 -20.77 5.83
N LYS A 142 -11.92 -21.32 4.89
CA LYS A 142 -11.63 -22.61 4.25
C LYS A 142 -10.64 -22.46 3.08
N ALA A 143 -10.64 -21.32 2.40
CA ALA A 143 -9.74 -21.04 1.29
C ALA A 143 -8.31 -20.73 1.79
N LEU A 144 -7.32 -21.05 0.95
CA LEU A 144 -5.93 -20.69 1.23
C LEU A 144 -5.73 -19.18 1.08
N PRO A 145 -4.88 -18.55 1.92
CA PRO A 145 -4.63 -17.12 1.86
C PRO A 145 -3.92 -16.74 0.54
N LYS A 146 -4.33 -15.60 -0.06
CA LYS A 146 -3.71 -15.07 -1.29
C LYS A 146 -2.35 -14.40 -1.02
N TYR A 147 -2.27 -13.63 0.06
CA TYR A 147 -1.06 -12.90 0.46
C TYR A 147 -0.46 -13.60 1.67
N TYR A 148 0.77 -14.08 1.53
CA TYR A 148 1.49 -14.77 2.60
C TYR A 148 2.99 -14.70 2.33
N GLU A 149 3.77 -14.80 3.39
CA GLU A 149 5.21 -14.91 3.37
C GLU A 149 5.62 -16.10 4.23
N ILE A 150 6.71 -16.77 3.84
CA ILE A 150 7.27 -17.89 4.59
C ILE A 150 8.57 -17.39 5.21
N GLY A 151 8.55 -17.25 6.52
CA GLY A 151 9.72 -16.87 7.32
C GLY A 151 10.29 -18.06 8.06
N ARG A 152 11.53 -17.90 8.54
CA ARG A 152 12.19 -18.86 9.41
C ARG A 152 12.41 -18.24 10.78
N VAL A 153 12.12 -18.99 11.84
CA VAL A 153 12.40 -18.55 13.21
C VAL A 153 13.92 -18.48 13.41
N VAL A 154 14.39 -17.33 13.90
CA VAL A 154 15.80 -17.11 14.27
C VAL A 154 15.94 -17.40 15.76
N ASP A 155 16.92 -18.24 16.13
CA ASP A 155 17.13 -18.61 17.53
C ASP A 155 17.55 -17.39 18.36
N ASN A 156 17.09 -17.33 19.61
CA ASN A 156 17.55 -16.36 20.58
C ASN A 156 18.95 -16.76 21.11
N PRO A 157 19.95 -15.85 21.14
CA PRO A 157 21.26 -16.15 21.70
C PRO A 157 21.27 -16.60 23.18
N ILE A 158 20.24 -16.24 23.96
CA ILE A 158 20.17 -16.48 25.40
C ILE A 158 19.75 -17.93 25.73
N ASP A 159 18.90 -18.55 24.91
CA ASP A 159 18.35 -19.88 25.17
C ASP A 159 18.96 -20.90 24.20
N PHE A 160 20.06 -21.51 24.62
CA PHE A 160 20.84 -22.41 23.77
C PHE A 160 20.29 -23.84 23.75
N TYR A 161 19.70 -24.32 24.84
CA TYR A 161 19.44 -25.75 25.04
C TYR A 161 17.99 -26.17 24.81
N SER A 162 17.01 -25.27 25.01
CA SER A 162 15.60 -25.69 25.03
C SER A 162 14.88 -25.44 23.70
N SER A 163 14.97 -24.23 23.14
CA SER A 163 14.26 -23.87 21.90
C SER A 163 15.05 -24.11 20.62
N ARG A 164 16.36 -24.36 20.71
CA ARG A 164 17.26 -24.38 19.54
C ARG A 164 17.24 -25.72 18.81
N ILE A 165 16.87 -25.69 17.54
CA ILE A 165 16.93 -26.86 16.66
C ILE A 165 18.35 -26.98 16.05
N PRO A 166 19.03 -28.14 16.11
CA PRO A 166 20.35 -28.32 15.48
C PRO A 166 20.27 -28.27 13.94
N LYS A 167 21.41 -27.92 13.30
CA LYS A 167 21.52 -27.73 11.84
C LYS A 167 20.98 -28.92 11.02
N LYS A 168 21.15 -30.15 11.51
CA LYS A 168 20.74 -31.40 10.82
C LYS A 168 19.23 -31.60 10.77
N GLN A 169 18.52 -31.13 11.80
CA GLN A 169 17.07 -31.31 11.94
C GLN A 169 16.28 -30.22 11.21
N ARG A 170 16.87 -29.04 10.98
CA ARG A 170 16.26 -27.95 10.21
C ARG A 170 16.01 -28.36 8.77
N LYS A 171 14.75 -28.24 8.31
CA LYS A 171 14.39 -28.48 6.90
C LYS A 171 13.95 -27.18 6.22
N ALA A 172 13.62 -27.28 4.94
CA ALA A 172 13.21 -26.14 4.12
C ALA A 172 11.70 -25.88 4.22
N THR A 173 10.89 -26.94 4.34
CA THR A 173 9.43 -26.86 4.39
C THR A 173 8.88 -27.50 5.67
N ILE A 174 7.69 -27.09 6.09
CA ILE A 174 7.05 -27.61 7.31
C ILE A 174 6.69 -29.09 7.10
N ALA A 175 6.24 -29.44 5.90
CA ALA A 175 5.95 -30.83 5.55
C ALA A 175 7.17 -31.74 5.70
N ASP A 176 8.36 -31.28 5.31
CA ASP A 176 9.60 -32.08 5.45
C ASP A 176 10.03 -32.25 6.90
N GLU A 177 9.77 -31.26 7.76
CA GLU A 177 10.03 -31.37 9.20
C GLU A 177 9.14 -32.42 9.83
N LEU A 178 7.84 -32.42 9.50
CA LEU A 178 6.91 -33.44 10.00
C LEU A 178 7.23 -34.84 9.48
N LEU A 179 7.64 -34.97 8.22
CA LEU A 179 8.01 -36.26 7.65
C LEU A 179 9.28 -36.84 8.30
N ALA A 180 10.17 -35.97 8.79
CA ALA A 180 11.35 -36.38 9.53
C ALA A 180 11.05 -36.81 10.99
N ASP A 181 9.86 -36.49 11.51
CA ASP A 181 9.44 -36.88 12.86
C ASP A 181 8.88 -38.32 12.88
N ASN A 182 9.63 -39.22 13.53
CA ASN A 182 9.26 -40.62 13.61
C ASN A 182 8.04 -40.88 14.51
N GLU A 183 7.89 -40.10 15.59
CA GLU A 183 6.78 -40.30 16.53
C GLU A 183 5.45 -39.96 15.87
N LEU A 184 5.41 -38.79 15.21
CA LEU A 184 4.27 -38.36 14.41
C LEU A 184 3.92 -39.39 13.34
N ASN A 185 4.92 -39.85 12.57
CA ASN A 185 4.72 -40.84 11.51
C ASN A 185 4.09 -42.14 12.02
N ASN A 186 4.51 -42.61 13.20
CA ASN A 186 3.95 -43.82 13.80
C ASN A 186 2.48 -43.61 14.18
N VAL A 187 2.15 -42.49 14.82
CA VAL A 187 0.77 -42.14 15.18
C VAL A 187 -0.11 -42.03 13.95
N CYS A 188 0.35 -41.31 12.92
CA CYS A 188 -0.37 -41.16 11.65
C CYS A 188 -0.60 -42.51 10.97
N LYS A 189 0.39 -43.41 10.93
CA LYS A 189 0.25 -44.76 10.35
C LYS A 189 -0.78 -45.60 11.09
N MET A 190 -0.78 -45.58 12.43
CA MET A 190 -1.74 -46.33 13.24
C MET A 190 -3.16 -45.83 13.01
N LYS A 191 -3.37 -44.51 13.06
CA LYS A 191 -4.68 -43.89 12.82
C LYS A 191 -5.17 -44.11 11.40
N TYR A 192 -4.27 -44.07 10.41
CA TYR A 192 -4.61 -44.37 9.03
C TYR A 192 -5.11 -45.81 8.86
N LYS A 193 -4.43 -46.80 9.45
CA LYS A 193 -4.87 -48.21 9.42
C LYS A 193 -6.23 -48.40 10.09
N GLU A 194 -6.44 -47.76 11.24
CA GLU A 194 -7.72 -47.78 11.95
C GLU A 194 -8.87 -47.27 11.06
N VAL A 195 -8.68 -46.14 10.38
CA VAL A 195 -9.67 -45.56 9.45
C VAL A 195 -9.88 -46.44 8.21
N MET A 196 -8.82 -47.03 7.66
CA MET A 196 -8.92 -47.90 6.47
C MET A 196 -9.58 -49.26 6.77
N SER A 197 -9.47 -49.75 8.01
CA SER A 197 -10.11 -50.99 8.44
C SER A 197 -11.60 -50.84 8.77
N ARG A 198 -12.05 -49.60 8.96
CA ARG A 198 -13.41 -49.25 9.33
C ARG A 198 -14.28 -49.04 8.10
#